data_AF-A0AAW3EQD5-F1
#
_entry.id   AF-A0AAW3EQD5-F1
#
_cell.length_a   1.000
_cell.length_b   1.000
_cell.length_c   1.000
_cell.angle_alpha   90.00
_cell.angle_beta   90.00
_cell.angle_gamma   90.00
#
_symmetry.space_group_name_H-M   'P 1'
#
loop_
_entity.id
_entity.type
_entity.pdbx_description
1 polymer ?
#
loop_
_entity_poly.entity_id
_entity_poly.type
_entity_poly.pdbx_seq_one_letter_code
_entity_poly.pdbx_strand_id
1 'polypeptide(L)'
;MKLTQHALLIATLSAAALLTGCATTGNEHLESATQASVQSQITQGKSTKQDVQDAFGSPNKTTFTDSGFEIWTYELAHATPHAINFVPIVGAFAHGADVRKKTLTVLFDDSGVVKKYTFAETTDVAKGGIGQ
;
A
#
# COMPACT_ATOMS: atom_id res chain seq x y z
N MET A 1 34.98 33.80 2.69
CA MET A 1 34.45 32.93 1.61
C MET A 1 34.44 31.44 1.93
N LYS A 2 35.42 30.86 2.65
CA LYS A 2 35.40 29.41 3.00
C LYS A 2 34.29 29.03 4.02
N LEU A 3 34.03 29.89 5.01
CA LEU A 3 32.98 29.66 6.02
C LEU A 3 31.57 29.64 5.40
N THR A 4 31.30 30.56 4.47
CA THR A 4 30.02 30.62 3.73
C THR A 4 29.84 29.46 2.76
N GLN A 5 30.92 28.94 2.17
CA GLN A 5 30.88 27.76 1.29
C GLN A 5 30.61 26.46 2.07
N HIS A 6 31.19 26.29 3.27
CA HIS A 6 30.87 25.16 4.14
C HIS A 6 29.46 25.25 4.72
N ALA A 7 28.99 26.45 5.10
CA ALA A 7 27.61 26.66 5.52
C ALA A 7 26.60 26.32 4.39
N LEU A 8 26.90 26.70 3.15
CA LEU A 8 26.06 26.38 1.99
C LEU A 8 26.01 24.88 1.70
N LEU A 9 27.15 24.18 1.82
CA LEU A 9 27.27 22.72 1.65
C LEU A 9 26.55 21.93 2.77
N ILE A 10 26.67 22.39 4.02
CA ILE A 10 25.97 21.76 5.15
C ILE A 10 24.45 21.96 5.02
N ALA A 11 24.02 23.15 4.60
CA ALA A 11 22.60 23.43 4.36
C ALA A 11 22.00 22.58 3.22
N THR A 12 22.75 22.37 2.13
CA THR A 12 22.31 21.49 1.02
C THR A 12 22.31 20.01 1.41
N LEU A 13 23.30 19.55 2.19
CA LEU A 13 23.34 18.17 2.68
C LEU A 13 22.23 17.87 3.70
N SER A 14 21.89 18.86 4.53
CA SER A 14 20.79 18.76 5.50
C SER A 14 19.41 18.76 4.82
N ALA A 15 19.25 19.53 3.73
CA ALA A 15 18.01 19.56 2.95
C ALA A 15 17.73 18.23 2.22
N ALA A 16 18.76 17.52 1.78
CA ALA A 16 18.60 16.21 1.14
C ALA A 16 18.16 15.10 2.12
N ALA A 17 18.43 15.25 3.41
CA ALA A 17 18.08 14.27 4.45
C ALA A 17 16.59 14.29 4.86
N LEU A 18 15.80 15.27 4.39
CA LEU A 18 14.39 15.42 4.75
C LEU A 18 13.42 14.77 3.75
N LEU A 19 13.92 14.06 2.74
CA LEU A 19 13.07 13.28 1.84
C LEU A 19 12.53 12.06 2.59
N THR A 20 11.37 12.23 3.23
CA THR A 20 10.66 11.16 3.95
C THR A 20 10.26 10.05 2.96
N GLY A 21 10.96 8.93 3.00
CA GLY A 21 10.83 7.80 2.08
C GLY A 21 9.68 6.85 2.39
N CYS A 22 8.45 7.35 2.59
CA CYS A 22 7.28 6.47 2.51
C CYS A 22 7.14 5.95 1.08
N ALA A 23 6.98 4.65 0.94
CA ALA A 23 6.77 4.00 -0.35
C ALA A 23 5.40 3.34 -0.35
N THR A 24 4.51 3.86 -1.19
CA THR A 24 3.20 3.27 -1.46
C THR A 24 3.24 2.59 -2.82
N THR A 25 2.68 1.40 -2.92
CA THR A 25 2.55 0.67 -4.18
C THR A 25 1.24 -0.10 -4.23
N GLY A 26 0.68 -0.25 -5.43
CA GLY A 26 -0.61 -0.91 -5.66
C GLY A 26 -1.74 0.09 -5.84
N ASN A 27 -2.96 -0.30 -5.45
CA ASN A 27 -4.16 0.50 -5.67
C ASN A 27 -4.40 1.49 -4.51
N GLU A 28 -4.13 2.77 -4.77
CA GLU A 28 -4.25 3.87 -3.80
C GLU A 28 -5.68 4.08 -3.25
N HIS A 29 -6.73 3.65 -3.96
CA HIS A 29 -8.10 3.71 -3.44
C HIS A 29 -8.27 2.86 -2.16
N LEU A 30 -7.40 1.87 -1.94
CA LEU A 30 -7.40 1.09 -0.71
C LEU A 30 -6.74 1.82 0.47
N GLU A 31 -6.02 2.92 0.26
CA GLU A 31 -5.19 3.52 1.31
C GLU A 31 -6.01 3.95 2.53
N SER A 32 -7.15 4.60 2.27
CA SER A 32 -8.13 5.01 3.29
C SER A 32 -9.23 3.98 3.54
N ALA A 33 -9.27 2.89 2.76
CA ALA A 33 -10.32 1.87 2.88
C ALA A 33 -10.22 1.12 4.21
N THR A 34 -11.36 0.88 4.84
CA THR A 34 -11.52 0.07 6.05
C THR A 34 -12.56 -1.01 5.79
N GLN A 35 -12.63 -2.02 6.67
CA GLN A 35 -13.67 -3.04 6.59
C GLN A 35 -15.09 -2.43 6.53
N ALA A 36 -15.33 -1.37 7.30
CA ALA A 36 -16.62 -0.67 7.34
C ALA A 36 -16.87 0.13 6.05
N SER A 37 -15.87 0.84 5.52
CA SER A 37 -16.06 1.60 4.28
C SER A 37 -16.28 0.68 3.08
N VAL A 38 -15.57 -0.44 3.01
CA VAL A 38 -15.80 -1.46 1.96
C VAL A 38 -17.20 -2.04 2.07
N GLN A 39 -17.68 -2.35 3.27
CA GLN A 39 -19.06 -2.82 3.49
C GLN A 39 -20.12 -1.81 3.05
N SER A 40 -19.86 -0.51 3.21
CA SER A 40 -20.78 0.54 2.72
C SER A 40 -20.79 0.72 1.21
N GLN A 41 -19.68 0.37 0.52
CA GLN A 41 -19.52 0.55 -0.92
C GLN A 41 -19.93 -0.71 -1.72
N ILE A 42 -19.79 -1.90 -1.14
CA ILE A 42 -20.11 -3.17 -1.80
C ILE A 42 -21.25 -3.88 -1.08
N THR A 43 -22.38 -4.00 -1.77
CA THR A 43 -23.52 -4.82 -1.35
C THR A 43 -23.54 -6.12 -2.16
N GLN A 44 -23.35 -7.26 -1.49
CA GLN A 44 -23.43 -8.57 -2.15
C GLN A 44 -24.82 -8.80 -2.78
N GLY A 45 -24.84 -9.38 -3.97
CA GLY A 45 -26.04 -9.63 -4.75
C GLY A 45 -26.67 -8.40 -5.39
N LYS A 46 -26.07 -7.21 -5.23
CA LYS A 46 -26.60 -5.94 -5.77
C LYS A 46 -25.55 -5.12 -6.51
N SER A 47 -24.37 -4.92 -5.92
CA SER A 47 -23.30 -4.16 -6.56
C SER A 47 -22.83 -4.86 -7.82
N THR A 48 -22.61 -4.08 -8.88
CA THR A 48 -22.12 -4.52 -10.18
C THR A 48 -20.61 -4.31 -10.30
N LYS A 49 -20.00 -4.87 -11.34
CA LYS A 49 -18.61 -4.55 -11.72
C LYS A 49 -18.37 -3.05 -11.84
N GLN A 50 -19.32 -2.31 -12.42
CA GLN A 50 -19.21 -0.86 -12.56
C GLN A 50 -19.20 -0.17 -11.20
N ASP A 51 -20.11 -0.54 -10.28
CA ASP A 51 -20.14 0.04 -8.93
C ASP A 51 -18.82 -0.19 -8.18
N VAL A 52 -18.22 -1.39 -8.32
CA VAL A 52 -16.92 -1.71 -7.73
C VAL A 52 -15.80 -0.92 -8.38
N GLN A 53 -15.83 -0.74 -9.70
CA GLN A 53 -14.84 0.04 -10.43
C GLN A 53 -14.94 1.54 -10.13
N ASP A 54 -16.14 2.08 -9.94
CA ASP A 54 -16.34 3.48 -9.55
C ASP A 54 -15.84 3.74 -8.14
N ALA A 55 -15.96 2.76 -7.25
CA ALA A 55 -15.52 2.84 -5.86
C ALA A 55 -13.99 2.67 -5.69
N PHE A 56 -13.41 1.67 -6.35
CA PHE A 56 -12.01 1.23 -6.11
C PHE A 56 -11.10 1.37 -7.33
N GLY A 57 -11.61 1.86 -8.46
CA GLY A 57 -10.86 1.93 -9.71
C GLY A 57 -10.62 0.56 -10.34
N SER A 58 -9.60 0.49 -11.18
CA SER A 58 -9.23 -0.76 -11.87
C SER A 58 -8.54 -1.73 -10.91
N PRO A 59 -8.83 -3.04 -11.01
CA PRO A 59 -8.20 -4.05 -10.16
C PRO A 59 -6.71 -4.20 -10.50
N ASN A 60 -5.93 -4.63 -9.52
CA ASN A 60 -4.52 -4.99 -9.76
C ASN A 60 -4.40 -6.30 -10.54
N LYS A 61 -5.32 -7.24 -10.33
CA LYS A 61 -5.37 -8.53 -11.01
C LYS A 61 -6.81 -8.93 -11.30
N THR A 62 -7.01 -9.54 -12.47
CA THR A 62 -8.26 -10.19 -12.86
C THR A 62 -7.98 -11.64 -13.16
N THR A 63 -8.71 -12.55 -12.51
CA THR A 63 -8.61 -13.99 -12.71
C THR A 63 -10.01 -14.61 -12.84
N PHE A 64 -10.09 -15.90 -13.12
CA PHE A 64 -11.34 -16.62 -13.21
C PHE A 64 -11.29 -17.90 -12.36
N THR A 65 -12.41 -18.28 -11.78
CA THR A 65 -12.58 -19.60 -11.15
C THR A 65 -12.72 -20.69 -12.22
N ASP A 66 -12.60 -21.96 -11.82
CA ASP A 66 -12.85 -23.11 -12.72
C ASP A 66 -14.28 -23.12 -13.29
N SER A 67 -15.22 -22.47 -12.60
CA SER A 67 -16.62 -22.31 -13.06
C SER A 67 -16.82 -21.10 -13.98
N GLY A 68 -15.76 -20.35 -14.32
CA GLY A 68 -15.82 -19.18 -15.20
C GLY A 68 -16.16 -17.85 -14.52
N PHE A 69 -16.44 -17.85 -13.20
CA PHE A 69 -16.68 -16.60 -12.47
C PHE A 69 -15.44 -15.73 -12.38
N GLU A 70 -15.61 -14.44 -12.64
CA GLU A 70 -14.53 -13.45 -12.62
C GLU A 70 -14.20 -13.02 -11.19
N ILE A 71 -12.91 -12.91 -10.90
CA ILE A 71 -12.37 -12.44 -9.63
C ILE A 71 -11.51 -11.22 -9.91
N TRP A 72 -11.80 -10.13 -9.20
CA TRP A 72 -10.96 -8.95 -9.14
C TRP A 72 -10.22 -8.92 -7.81
N THR A 73 -8.92 -8.70 -7.88
CA THR A 73 -8.06 -8.54 -6.72
C THR A 73 -7.44 -7.16 -6.73
N TYR A 74 -7.61 -6.45 -5.62
CA TYR A 74 -7.05 -5.16 -5.32
C TYR A 74 -6.05 -5.32 -4.18
N GLU A 75 -4.86 -4.77 -4.35
CA GLU A 75 -3.74 -4.90 -3.42
C GLU A 75 -3.09 -3.54 -3.25
N LEU A 76 -2.79 -3.18 -2.00
CA LEU A 76 -2.00 -2.02 -1.64
C LEU A 76 -0.96 -2.45 -0.60
N ALA A 77 0.27 -1.96 -0.74
CA ALA A 77 1.29 -1.99 0.28
C ALA A 77 1.82 -0.58 0.54
N HIS A 78 1.80 -0.16 1.81
CA HIS A 78 2.34 1.12 2.26
C HIS A 78 3.44 0.87 3.29
N ALA A 79 4.68 1.22 2.96
CA ALA A 79 5.84 1.07 3.80
C ALA A 79 6.20 2.39 4.49
N THR A 80 6.24 2.37 5.83
CA THR A 80 6.68 3.49 6.66
C THR A 80 8.04 3.15 7.28
N PRO A 81 9.13 3.81 6.86
CA PRO A 81 10.47 3.52 7.40
C PRO A 81 10.58 3.89 8.88
N HIS A 82 11.31 3.06 9.65
CA HIS A 82 11.61 3.35 11.05
C HIS A 82 12.61 4.51 11.18
N ALA A 83 12.47 5.30 12.24
CA ALA A 83 13.35 6.46 12.49
C ALA A 83 14.84 6.07 12.62
N ILE A 84 15.13 4.85 13.10
CA ILE A 84 16.50 4.34 13.25
C ILE A 84 17.26 4.25 11.93
N ASN A 85 16.54 4.11 10.80
CA ASN A 85 17.12 4.03 9.47
C ASN A 85 17.93 5.30 9.12
N PHE A 86 17.64 6.42 9.78
CA PHE A 86 18.26 7.71 9.50
C PHE A 86 19.40 8.07 10.46
N VAL A 87 19.73 7.19 11.43
CA VAL A 87 20.88 7.39 12.32
C VAL A 87 22.15 6.85 11.65
N PRO A 88 23.19 7.67 11.42
CA PRO A 88 24.45 7.20 10.83
C PRO A 88 25.08 6.04 11.61
N ILE A 89 25.78 5.15 10.90
CA ILE A 89 26.39 3.91 11.41
C ILE A 89 25.34 2.86 11.84
N VAL A 90 24.43 3.19 12.77
CA VAL A 90 23.44 2.23 13.29
C VAL A 90 22.42 1.84 12.20
N GLY A 91 21.88 2.81 11.46
CA GLY A 91 20.94 2.57 10.37
C GLY A 91 21.52 1.75 9.22
N ALA A 92 22.85 1.81 9.02
CA ALA A 92 23.54 0.99 8.03
C ALA A 92 23.60 -0.50 8.41
N PHE A 93 23.54 -0.81 9.71
CA PHE A 93 23.62 -2.18 10.23
C PHE A 93 22.28 -2.74 10.69
N ALA A 94 21.31 -1.88 11.01
CA ALA A 94 19.95 -2.24 11.38
C ALA A 94 18.95 -1.23 10.81
N HIS A 95 18.08 -1.69 9.92
CA HIS A 95 16.99 -0.90 9.36
C HIS A 95 15.69 -1.70 9.29
N GLY A 96 14.57 -0.99 9.23
CA GLY A 96 13.25 -1.61 9.14
C GLY A 96 12.16 -0.66 8.66
N ALA A 97 10.99 -1.22 8.38
CA ALA A 97 9.81 -0.47 8.01
C ALA A 97 8.54 -1.21 8.46
N ASP A 98 7.53 -0.48 8.89
CA ASP A 98 6.19 -1.02 9.05
C ASP A 98 5.51 -1.05 7.69
N VAL A 99 5.07 -2.23 7.25
CA VAL A 99 4.44 -2.44 5.95
C VAL A 99 2.99 -2.80 6.18
N ARG A 100 2.10 -1.84 5.92
CA ARG A 100 0.65 -2.07 5.92
C ARG A 100 0.22 -2.60 4.56
N LYS A 101 -0.42 -3.76 4.54
CA LYS A 101 -0.98 -4.38 3.34
C LYS A 101 -2.49 -4.44 3.43
N LYS A 102 -3.16 -4.02 2.37
CA LYS A 102 -4.61 -4.14 2.22
C LYS A 102 -4.93 -4.95 0.98
N THR A 103 -5.89 -5.86 1.11
CA THR A 103 -6.33 -6.70 0.00
C THR A 103 -7.84 -6.76 -0.02
N LEU A 104 -8.44 -6.40 -1.16
CA LEU A 104 -9.85 -6.61 -1.46
C LEU A 104 -9.95 -7.61 -2.60
N THR A 105 -10.64 -8.71 -2.37
CA THR A 105 -10.97 -9.69 -3.42
C THR A 105 -12.46 -9.70 -3.63
N VAL A 106 -12.90 -9.57 -4.88
CA VAL A 106 -14.31 -9.53 -5.27
C VAL A 106 -14.57 -10.60 -6.32
N LEU A 107 -15.51 -11.49 -6.04
CA LEU A 107 -16.00 -12.51 -6.95
C LEU A 107 -17.31 -12.04 -7.55
N PHE A 108 -17.40 -12.05 -8.88
CA PHE A 108 -18.60 -11.72 -9.62
C PHE A 108 -19.27 -12.98 -10.16
N ASP A 109 -20.59 -12.96 -10.31
CA ASP A 109 -21.31 -13.97 -11.09
C ASP A 109 -21.29 -13.67 -12.60
N ASP A 110 -21.95 -14.53 -13.38
CA ASP A 110 -22.02 -14.44 -14.84
C ASP A 110 -22.69 -13.15 -15.34
N SER A 111 -23.54 -12.54 -14.50
CA SER A 111 -24.21 -11.26 -14.81
C SER A 111 -23.36 -10.05 -14.45
N GLY A 112 -22.17 -10.25 -13.87
CA GLY A 112 -21.30 -9.18 -13.41
C GLY A 112 -21.72 -8.55 -12.09
N VAL A 113 -22.50 -9.27 -11.27
CA VAL A 113 -22.93 -8.84 -9.94
C VAL A 113 -22.04 -9.47 -8.87
N VAL A 114 -21.74 -8.72 -7.81
CA VAL A 114 -20.89 -9.17 -6.70
C VAL A 114 -21.54 -10.35 -6.00
N LYS A 115 -20.93 -11.53 -6.12
CA LYS A 115 -21.34 -12.75 -5.43
C LYS A 115 -20.76 -12.80 -4.02
N LYS A 116 -19.46 -12.56 -3.90
CA LYS A 116 -18.73 -12.52 -2.62
C LYS A 116 -17.60 -11.51 -2.67
N TYR A 117 -17.21 -11.00 -1.52
CA TYR A 117 -15.97 -10.27 -1.38
C TYR A 117 -15.32 -10.54 -0.03
N THR A 118 -14.02 -10.29 0.06
CA THR A 118 -13.25 -10.31 1.29
C THR A 118 -12.33 -9.12 1.33
N PHE A 119 -12.25 -8.45 2.47
CA PHE A 119 -11.26 -7.41 2.73
C PHE A 119 -10.37 -7.86 3.89
N ALA A 120 -9.08 -7.63 3.76
CA ALA A 120 -8.10 -7.91 4.81
C ALA A 120 -7.11 -6.75 4.90
N GLU A 121 -6.76 -6.39 6.12
CA GLU A 121 -5.66 -5.49 6.43
C GLU A 121 -4.68 -6.20 7.36
N THR A 122 -3.40 -6.12 7.03
CA THR A 122 -2.31 -6.71 7.80
C THR A 122 -1.18 -5.71 7.93
N THR A 123 -0.45 -5.76 9.03
CA THR A 123 0.75 -4.95 9.26
C THR A 123 1.91 -5.89 9.54
N ASP A 124 2.90 -5.86 8.66
CA ASP A 124 4.16 -6.60 8.81
C ASP A 124 5.28 -5.62 9.18
N VAL A 125 6.34 -6.14 9.81
CA VAL A 125 7.58 -5.37 10.00
C VAL A 125 8.63 -5.93 9.05
N ALA A 126 8.98 -5.16 8.01
CA ALA A 126 10.12 -5.46 7.17
C ALA A 126 11.40 -5.11 7.93
N LYS A 127 12.36 -6.02 7.91
CA LYS A 127 13.60 -5.97 8.68
C LYS A 127 14.77 -6.22 7.74
N GLY A 128 15.83 -5.43 7.84
CA GLY A 128 17.06 -5.59 7.07
C GLY A 128 18.29 -5.13 7.85
N GLY A 129 19.46 -5.60 7.42
CA GLY A 129 20.74 -5.35 8.08
C GLY A 129 21.53 -6.64 8.34
N ILE A 130 22.76 -6.50 8.82
CA ILE A 130 23.70 -7.63 9.04
C ILE A 130 23.42 -8.43 10.31
N GLY A 131 22.44 -8.03 11.13
CA GLY A 131 22.07 -8.68 12.39
C GLY A 131 20.66 -9.26 12.42
N GLN A 132 20.05 -9.50 11.25
CA GLN A 132 18.69 -10.03 11.08
C GLN A 132 18.72 -11.47 10.57
#